data_AF-A0A350WMQ9-F1
#
_entry.id   AF-A0A350WMQ9-F1
#
_cell.length_a   1.000
_cell.length_b   1.000
_cell.length_c   1.000
_cell.angle_alpha   90.00
_cell.angle_beta   90.00
_cell.angle_gamma   90.00
#
_symmetry.space_group_name_H-M   'P 1'
#
loop_
_entity.id
_entity.type
_entity.pdbx_description
1 polymer ?
#
loop_
_entity_poly.entity_id
_entity_poly.type
_entity_poly.pdbx_seq_one_letter_code
_entity_poly.pdbx_strand_id
1 'polypeptide(L)'
;MGYSVPTMNEIQDFSETIVESVLKSTPKAVRFFLDWHTACAGCGFARFCTLRDVIDTYQLDENKFLEEARELSVQETLTRSSE
;
A
#
# COMPACT_ATOMS: atom_id res chain seq x y z
N MET A 1 8.34 31.07 5.04
CA MET A 1 7.67 30.06 5.89
C MET A 1 8.38 28.73 5.69
N GLY A 2 9.21 28.33 6.65
CA GLY A 2 9.81 26.99 6.66
C GLY A 2 8.91 26.05 7.45
N TYR A 3 8.46 24.98 6.83
CA TYR A 3 7.86 23.86 7.55
C TYR A 3 8.95 22.82 7.77
N SER A 4 9.47 22.77 8.99
CA SER A 4 10.20 21.62 9.49
C SER A 4 9.24 20.43 9.52
N VAL A 5 9.55 19.38 8.75
CA VAL A 5 8.85 18.09 8.86
C VAL A 5 9.78 17.14 9.61
N PRO A 6 9.34 16.57 10.75
CA PRO A 6 10.17 15.70 11.58
C PRO A 6 10.48 14.38 10.87
N THR A 7 11.69 13.89 11.06
CA THR A 7 12.18 12.57 10.65
C THR A 7 11.39 11.45 11.37
N MET A 8 10.38 10.88 10.70
CA MET A 8 9.68 9.62 11.06
C MET A 8 9.74 8.67 9.84
N ASN A 9 10.96 8.33 9.44
CA ASN A 9 11.34 8.02 8.05
C ASN A 9 11.37 6.52 7.70
N GLU A 10 10.35 5.75 8.08
CA GLU A 10 10.18 4.36 7.61
C GLU A 10 8.73 3.99 7.26
N ILE A 11 7.73 4.72 7.78
CA ILE A 11 6.31 4.54 7.43
C ILE A 11 5.90 5.51 6.31
N GLN A 12 6.55 6.69 6.25
CA GLN A 12 6.23 7.74 5.29
C GLN A 12 6.44 7.30 3.83
N ASP A 13 7.52 6.56 3.55
CA ASP A 13 7.91 6.13 2.19
C ASP A 13 6.88 5.18 1.55
N PHE A 14 6.34 4.25 2.35
CA PHE A 14 5.42 3.24 1.83
C PHE A 14 4.07 3.83 1.42
N SER A 15 3.59 4.85 2.14
CA SER A 15 2.32 5.53 1.83
C SER A 15 2.33 6.27 0.47
N GLU A 16 3.51 6.69 0.01
CA GLU A 16 3.69 7.35 -1.30
C GLU A 16 3.86 6.36 -2.45
N THR A 17 3.85 5.05 -2.15
CA THR A 17 3.94 4.00 -3.17
C THR A 17 2.68 3.96 -4.02
N ILE A 18 2.86 3.84 -5.34
CA ILE A 18 1.77 3.70 -6.31
C ILE A 18 1.12 2.32 -6.20
N VAL A 19 -0.21 2.29 -6.18
CA VAL A 19 -1.01 1.06 -6.08
C VAL A 19 -0.61 0.04 -7.16
N GLU A 20 -0.43 0.47 -8.41
CA GLU A 20 0.02 -0.40 -9.49
C GLU A 20 1.36 -1.09 -9.19
N SER A 21 2.32 -0.38 -8.58
CA SER A 21 3.61 -0.96 -8.21
C SER A 21 3.45 -2.06 -7.16
N VAL A 22 2.57 -1.86 -6.17
CA VAL A 22 2.25 -2.87 -5.15
C VAL A 22 1.59 -4.09 -5.80
N LEU A 23 0.60 -3.87 -6.67
CA LEU A 23 -0.11 -4.94 -7.39
C LEU A 23 0.80 -5.73 -8.34
N LYS A 24 1.78 -5.07 -8.97
CA LYS A 24 2.76 -5.70 -9.86
C LYS A 24 3.82 -6.49 -9.10
N SER A 25 4.34 -5.94 -8.00
CA SER A 25 5.33 -6.62 -7.17
C SER A 25 4.72 -7.82 -6.47
N THR A 26 3.51 -7.64 -5.92
CA THR A 26 2.86 -8.65 -5.08
C THR A 26 1.46 -8.94 -5.61
N PRO A 27 1.27 -9.97 -6.46
CA PRO A 27 -0.04 -10.29 -7.04
C PRO A 27 -1.10 -10.66 -5.98
N LYS A 28 -0.68 -11.10 -4.79
CA LYS A 28 -1.58 -11.32 -3.64
C LYS A 28 -2.18 -10.02 -3.09
N ALA A 29 -1.56 -8.86 -3.35
CA ALA A 29 -2.08 -7.57 -2.93
C ALA A 29 -3.46 -7.26 -3.54
N VAL A 30 -3.81 -7.87 -4.68
CA VAL A 30 -5.18 -7.81 -5.24
C VAL A 30 -6.22 -8.19 -4.18
N ARG A 31 -5.98 -9.27 -3.43
CA ARG A 31 -6.92 -9.73 -2.40
C ARG A 31 -7.02 -8.74 -1.24
N PHE A 32 -5.90 -8.13 -0.86
CA PHE A 32 -5.86 -7.10 0.18
C PHE A 32 -6.72 -5.89 -0.18
N PHE A 33 -6.57 -5.34 -1.39
CA PHE A 33 -7.39 -4.22 -1.83
C PHE A 33 -8.89 -4.57 -1.87
N LEU A 34 -9.23 -5.81 -2.22
CA LEU A 34 -10.61 -6.31 -2.21
C LEU A 34 -11.16 -6.51 -0.79
N ASP A 35 -10.34 -6.95 0.17
CA ASP A 35 -10.73 -7.13 1.58
C ASP A 35 -11.03 -5.79 2.25
N TRP A 36 -10.23 -4.78 1.90
CA TRP A 36 -10.48 -3.38 2.27
C TRP A 36 -11.60 -2.70 1.47
N HIS A 37 -12.35 -3.46 0.66
CA HIS A 37 -13.45 -2.97 -0.17
C HIS A 37 -13.09 -1.81 -1.12
N THR A 38 -11.82 -1.71 -1.51
CA THR A 38 -11.34 -0.68 -2.43
C THR A 38 -11.50 -1.13 -3.87
N ALA A 39 -11.80 -0.21 -4.78
CA ALA A 39 -11.84 -0.51 -6.22
C ALA A 39 -10.46 -0.48 -6.89
N CYS A 40 -9.38 -0.37 -6.10
CA CYS A 40 -8.00 -0.21 -6.57
C CYS A 40 -7.52 -1.39 -7.42
N ALA A 41 -8.00 -2.60 -7.13
CA ALA A 41 -7.77 -3.78 -7.94
C ALA A 41 -8.53 -3.68 -9.28
N GLY A 42 -7.84 -3.23 -10.33
CA GLY A 42 -8.41 -3.07 -11.67
C GLY A 42 -8.89 -1.65 -12.01
N CYS A 43 -8.67 -0.68 -11.12
CA CYS A 43 -8.93 0.73 -11.43
C CYS A 43 -7.92 1.26 -12.45
N GLY A 44 -8.39 1.93 -13.51
CA GLY A 44 -7.53 2.57 -14.50
C GLY A 44 -6.59 3.65 -13.93
N PHE A 45 -6.96 4.22 -12.78
CA PHE A 45 -6.18 5.22 -12.03
C PHE A 45 -5.16 4.61 -11.06
N ALA A 46 -5.14 3.29 -10.85
CA ALA A 46 -4.20 2.65 -9.92
C ALA A 46 -2.71 2.93 -10.23
N ARG A 47 -2.38 3.29 -11.47
CA ARG A 47 -1.04 3.69 -11.91
C ARG A 47 -0.63 5.11 -11.48
N PHE A 48 -1.58 5.88 -10.95
CA PHE A 48 -1.41 7.26 -10.50
C PHE A 48 -1.80 7.45 -9.03
N CYS A 49 -2.70 6.62 -8.51
CA CYS A 49 -3.09 6.64 -7.09
C CYS A 49 -1.98 6.04 -6.21
N THR A 50 -1.61 6.78 -5.16
CA THR A 50 -0.74 6.27 -4.08
C THR A 50 -1.57 5.56 -3.02
N LEU A 51 -0.94 4.76 -2.17
CA LEU A 51 -1.64 4.16 -1.01
C LEU A 51 -2.29 5.23 -0.13
N ARG A 52 -1.63 6.38 0.04
CA ARG A 52 -2.20 7.54 0.74
C ARG A 52 -3.48 8.08 0.09
N ASP A 53 -3.50 8.21 -1.24
CA ASP A 53 -4.67 8.65 -2.00
C ASP A 53 -5.86 7.69 -1.82
N VAL A 54 -5.58 6.39 -1.74
CA VAL A 54 -6.59 5.36 -1.43
C VAL A 54 -7.13 5.52 -0.01
N ILE A 55 -6.25 5.71 0.97
CA ILE A 55 -6.64 5.91 2.37
C ILE A 55 -7.55 7.14 2.49
N ASP A 56 -7.19 8.26 1.85
CA ASP A 56 -7.96 9.50 1.88
C ASP A 56 -9.32 9.33 1.17
N THR A 57 -9.31 8.78 -0.04
CA THR A 57 -10.52 8.59 -0.86
C THR A 57 -11.54 7.67 -0.20
N TYR A 58 -11.08 6.57 0.40
CA TYR A 58 -11.95 5.58 1.04
C TYR A 58 -12.11 5.82 2.55
N GLN A 59 -11.48 6.87 3.10
CA GLN A 59 -11.46 7.20 4.53
C GLN A 59 -11.07 5.99 5.40
N LEU A 60 -9.99 5.31 5.01
CA LEU A 60 -9.49 4.13 5.71
C LEU A 60 -8.68 4.52 6.94
N ASP A 61 -8.48 3.55 7.84
CA ASP A 61 -7.54 3.71 8.94
C ASP A 61 -6.10 3.59 8.40
N GLU A 62 -5.40 4.72 8.35
CA GLU A 62 -4.03 4.81 7.79
C GLU A 62 -3.08 3.81 8.45
N ASN A 63 -3.08 3.74 9.78
CA ASN A 63 -2.15 2.90 10.53
C ASN A 63 -2.41 1.42 10.23
N LYS A 64 -3.66 0.99 10.32
CA LYS A 64 -4.02 -0.41 10.08
C LYS A 64 -3.79 -0.82 8.61
N PHE A 65 -4.14 0.05 7.67
CA PHE A 65 -3.97 -0.22 6.25
C PHE A 65 -2.49 -0.36 5.87
N LEU A 66 -1.64 0.56 6.32
CA LEU A 66 -0.21 0.53 6.02
C LEU A 66 0.51 -0.63 6.73
N GLU A 67 0.09 -0.99 7.95
CA GLU A 67 0.61 -2.15 8.68
C GLU A 67 0.35 -3.44 7.89
N GLU A 68 -0.90 -3.71 7.52
CA GLU A 68 -1.25 -4.92 6.76
C GLU A 68 -0.61 -4.94 5.36
N ALA A 69 -0.53 -3.78 4.69
CA ALA A 69 0.14 -3.69 3.40
C ALA A 69 1.66 -3.98 3.50
N ARG A 70 2.29 -3.60 4.62
CA ARG A 70 3.69 -3.96 4.90
C ARG A 70 3.84 -5.47 5.13
N GLU A 71 2.91 -6.10 5.83
CA GLU A 71 2.94 -7.55 6.05
C GLU A 71 2.89 -8.36 4.75
N LEU A 72 2.12 -7.90 3.75
CA LEU A 72 2.08 -8.53 2.42
C LEU A 72 3.47 -8.54 1.75
N SER A 73 4.20 -7.45 1.91
CA SER A 73 5.56 -7.28 1.37
C SER A 73 6.55 -8.26 2.00
N VAL A 74 6.35 -8.59 3.29
CA VAL A 74 7.20 -9.53 4.05
C VAL A 74 6.87 -10.98 3.71
N GLN A 75 5.59 -11.33 3.53
CA GLN A 75 5.17 -12.71 3.26
C GLN A 75 5.63 -13.25 1.90
N GLU A 76 5.83 -12.40 0.90
CA GLU A 76 6.39 -12.80 -0.40
C GLU A 76 7.83 -13.34 -0.28
N THR A 77 8.59 -12.89 0.73
CA THR A 77 9.94 -13.40 0.99
C THR A 77 9.91 -14.80 1.62
N LEU A 78 8.90 -15.11 2.44
CA LEU A 78 8.78 -16.39 3.14
C LEU A 78 8.18 -17.51 2.29
N THR A 79 7.40 -17.17 1.25
CA THR A 79 6.74 -18.19 0.41
C THR A 79 7.63 -18.74 -0.72
N ARG A 80 8.89 -18.27 -0.85
CA ARG A 80 9.86 -18.74 -1.87
C ARG A 80 10.88 -19.75 -1.32
N SER A 81 10.76 -20.16 -0.05
CA SER A 81 11.65 -21.15 0.58
C SER A 81 11.00 -22.52 0.74
N SER A 82 9.98 -22.85 -0.06
CA SER A 82 9.30 -24.15 0.00
C SER A 82 8.91 -24.64 -1.39
N GLU A 83 9.89 -24.86 -2.26
CA GLU A 83 9.82 -25.84 -3.37
C GLU A 83 11.22 -26.23 -3.83
#